data_AF-A0A1Q5F8Z5-F1
#
_entry.id   AF-A0A1Q5F8Z5-F1
#
_cell.length_a   1.000
_cell.length_b   1.000
_cell.length_c   1.000
_cell.angle_alpha   90.00
_cell.angle_beta   90.00
_cell.angle_gamma   90.00
#
_symmetry.space_group_name_H-M   'P 1'
#
loop_
_entity.id
_entity.type
_entity.pdbx_description
1 polymer ?
#
loop_
_entity_poly.entity_id
_entity_poly.type
_entity_poly.pdbx_seq_one_letter_code
_entity_poly.pdbx_strand_id
1 'polypeptide(L)'
;MSARARLRRSAAVAFVSAITAGSALLLTACDPSADAADAKSGTAAPTRSTSPSAAGSASPSSSAGGSATPSAAASTTPTGSASAPAATPSTTPTKAALNLTKGTGLTISNGTRYVVMDGKAVDFGTVVRDLTWSPDGKHAAFVDGNGNLQTSDPDGSHKVLIAKAPSGQTWSHPTWQVTVPDSIDPGRNNLLLTADDHDTLRLLTVPAHAGATPAALRLITSDIDGGPGVPQAGNLWPNATGSHGSAVYANKDDGQVYIRDEYTRLDGAAVTKGSQPAADDEGDIVFVRSVDGHSHIFERSVDSHQERDLTPRASADYTEPVLSHDGRTVAFRSPDGIYTVPAKGGTPQKVSDTVGLPAFRG
;
A
#
# COMPACT_ATOMS: atom_id res chain seq x y z
N MET A 1 48.74 0.51 -52.61
CA MET A 1 47.88 -0.45 -51.90
C MET A 1 47.38 0.19 -50.62
N SER A 2 46.08 0.44 -50.49
CA SER A 2 45.43 0.51 -49.17
C SER A 2 43.92 0.43 -49.37
N ALA A 3 43.33 -0.69 -48.93
CA ALA A 3 41.93 -1.02 -49.09
C ALA A 3 41.11 -0.36 -47.97
N ARG A 4 40.12 0.45 -48.33
CA ARG A 4 39.06 0.90 -47.42
C ARG A 4 37.98 -0.18 -47.35
N ALA A 5 37.96 -0.93 -46.25
CA ALA A 5 36.89 -1.87 -45.95
C ALA A 5 35.64 -1.11 -45.47
N ARG A 6 34.51 -1.38 -46.14
CA ARG A 6 33.17 -0.97 -45.72
C ARG A 6 32.70 -1.92 -44.62
N LEU A 7 32.20 -1.38 -43.52
CA LEU A 7 31.35 -2.13 -42.58
C LEU A 7 29.93 -1.55 -42.65
N ARG A 8 29.04 -2.32 -43.27
CA ARG A 8 27.60 -2.25 -43.00
C ARG A 8 27.33 -3.12 -41.77
N ARG A 9 26.52 -2.63 -40.84
CA ARG A 9 25.59 -3.45 -40.03
C ARG A 9 24.47 -2.56 -39.51
N SER A 10 23.30 -2.75 -40.10
CA SER A 10 22.02 -2.36 -39.53
C SER A 10 21.70 -3.30 -38.38
N ALA A 11 21.20 -2.77 -37.26
CA ALA A 11 20.31 -3.48 -36.35
C ALA A 11 19.38 -2.43 -35.72
N ALA A 12 18.13 -2.46 -36.16
CA ALA A 12 17.04 -1.70 -35.55
C ALA A 12 16.71 -2.34 -34.20
N VAL A 13 16.72 -1.54 -33.14
CA VAL A 13 16.16 -1.94 -31.83
C VAL A 13 14.79 -1.29 -31.74
N ALA A 14 13.75 -2.11 -31.82
CA ALA A 14 12.39 -1.71 -31.51
C ALA A 14 12.27 -1.58 -29.98
N PHE A 15 12.08 -0.36 -29.50
CA PHE A 15 11.70 -0.09 -28.11
C PHE A 15 10.20 -0.40 -27.96
N VAL A 16 9.88 -1.43 -27.20
CA VAL A 16 8.52 -1.63 -26.67
C VAL A 16 8.54 -1.13 -25.23
N SER A 17 8.11 0.12 -25.05
CA SER A 17 7.85 0.66 -23.71
C SER A 17 6.55 0.08 -23.19
N ALA A 18 6.65 -0.89 -22.28
CA ALA A 18 5.50 -1.35 -21.50
C ALA A 18 5.23 -0.33 -20.38
N ILE A 19 4.15 0.44 -20.54
CA ILE A 19 3.62 1.31 -19.49
C ILE A 19 2.92 0.40 -18.47
N THR A 20 3.63 0.03 -17.41
CA THR A 20 2.98 -0.57 -16.23
C THR A 20 2.40 0.58 -15.41
N ALA A 21 1.16 0.94 -15.70
CA ALA A 21 0.33 1.68 -14.76
C ALA A 21 0.15 0.78 -13.53
N GLY A 22 1.00 0.96 -12.52
CA GLY A 22 0.77 0.42 -11.19
C GLY A 22 -0.48 1.10 -10.65
N SER A 23 -1.64 0.46 -10.86
CA SER A 23 -2.87 0.84 -10.20
C SER A 23 -2.62 0.76 -8.70
N ALA A 24 -2.38 1.90 -8.06
CA ALA A 24 -2.58 2.04 -6.64
C ALA A 24 -4.04 1.67 -6.38
N LEU A 25 -4.28 0.40 -6.01
CA LEU A 25 -5.57 -0.05 -5.50
C LEU A 25 -5.74 0.62 -4.14
N LEU A 26 -6.23 1.86 -4.19
CA LEU A 26 -6.89 2.52 -3.08
C LEU A 26 -7.99 1.58 -2.62
N LEU A 27 -7.84 1.03 -1.42
CA LEU A 27 -8.90 0.33 -0.70
C LEU A 27 -10.03 1.34 -0.46
N THR A 28 -10.98 1.41 -1.39
CA THR A 28 -12.24 2.14 -1.22
C THR A 28 -13.13 1.29 -0.32
N ALA A 29 -13.28 1.71 0.93
CA ALA A 29 -14.31 1.15 1.80
C ALA A 29 -15.69 1.55 1.24
N CYS A 30 -16.43 0.57 0.71
CA CYS A 30 -17.86 0.72 0.47
C CYS A 30 -18.58 0.65 1.83
N ASP A 31 -19.17 1.77 2.24
CA ASP A 31 -20.02 1.87 3.42
C ASP A 31 -21.48 1.54 3.02
N PRO A 32 -22.16 0.59 3.65
CA PRO A 32 -23.59 0.40 3.47
C PRO A 32 -24.32 0.84 4.75
N SER A 33 -24.80 2.09 4.80
CA SER A 33 -25.98 2.47 5.59
C SER A 33 -26.41 3.90 5.23
N ALA A 34 -27.49 3.99 4.47
CA ALA A 34 -28.30 5.19 4.37
C ALA A 34 -29.42 5.10 5.42
N ASP A 35 -29.59 6.15 6.22
CA ASP A 35 -30.92 6.60 6.62
C ASP A 35 -30.92 8.12 6.84
N ALA A 36 -31.98 8.74 6.33
CA ALA A 36 -32.13 10.17 6.11
C ALA A 36 -32.84 10.90 7.26
N ALA A 37 -32.56 12.20 7.42
CA ALA A 37 -33.57 13.20 7.80
C ALA A 37 -33.11 14.64 7.48
N ASP A 38 -34.03 15.39 6.89
CA ASP A 38 -34.01 16.76 6.36
C ASP A 38 -33.62 17.91 7.31
N ALA A 39 -33.06 19.01 6.74
CA ALA A 39 -33.63 20.37 6.85
C ALA A 39 -32.91 21.46 5.99
N LYS A 40 -33.61 21.88 4.92
CA LYS A 40 -33.81 23.25 4.35
C LYS A 40 -32.66 24.28 4.17
N SER A 41 -32.34 24.48 2.88
CA SER A 41 -32.52 25.69 2.01
C SER A 41 -32.11 27.12 2.46
N GLY A 42 -31.33 27.78 1.58
CA GLY A 42 -31.05 29.23 1.60
C GLY A 42 -30.26 29.76 0.38
N THR A 43 -30.94 29.92 -0.76
CA THR A 43 -30.85 30.97 -1.81
C THR A 43 -29.52 31.66 -2.16
N ALA A 44 -29.07 31.55 -3.43
CA ALA A 44 -28.88 32.70 -4.37
C ALA A 44 -28.19 32.30 -5.71
N ALA A 45 -28.83 32.70 -6.81
CA ALA A 45 -28.30 32.91 -8.17
C ALA A 45 -29.06 34.15 -8.72
N PRO A 46 -28.83 34.71 -9.95
CA PRO A 46 -27.99 34.22 -11.07
C PRO A 46 -27.26 35.32 -11.89
N THR A 47 -26.45 34.92 -12.88
CA THR A 47 -26.30 35.68 -14.15
C THR A 47 -26.03 34.76 -15.35
N ARG A 48 -26.58 35.15 -16.50
CA ARG A 48 -26.78 34.41 -17.76
C ARG A 48 -25.59 34.54 -18.72
N SER A 49 -25.42 33.57 -19.65
CA SER A 49 -25.22 33.89 -21.07
C SER A 49 -25.53 32.72 -22.03
N THR A 50 -26.57 32.93 -22.83
CA THR A 50 -26.80 32.62 -24.27
C THR A 50 -26.20 31.37 -24.96
N SER A 51 -27.11 30.62 -25.59
CA SER A 51 -26.94 29.66 -26.70
C SER A 51 -27.45 30.27 -28.03
N PRO A 52 -27.17 29.65 -29.19
CA PRO A 52 -28.21 29.54 -30.22
C PRO A 52 -28.41 28.12 -30.82
N SER A 53 -29.65 27.91 -31.28
CA SER A 53 -30.39 26.70 -31.68
C SER A 53 -30.10 26.08 -33.06
N ALA A 54 -30.56 24.82 -33.23
CA ALA A 54 -31.48 24.32 -34.29
C ALA A 54 -31.96 22.87 -33.93
N ALA A 55 -33.24 22.59 -33.61
CA ALA A 55 -34.41 22.24 -34.47
C ALA A 55 -34.29 20.88 -35.21
N GLY A 56 -35.22 19.91 -35.17
CA GLY A 56 -36.53 19.79 -34.51
C GLY A 56 -37.26 18.43 -34.76
N SER A 57 -38.45 18.29 -34.14
CA SER A 57 -39.66 17.51 -34.52
C SER A 57 -39.58 15.96 -34.63
N ALA A 58 -40.55 15.11 -34.23
CA ALA A 58 -41.91 15.25 -33.70
C ALA A 58 -42.38 13.91 -33.05
N SER A 59 -43.36 13.97 -32.14
CA SER A 59 -44.26 12.85 -31.73
C SER A 59 -45.58 12.88 -32.50
N PRO A 60 -46.42 11.83 -32.43
CA PRO A 60 -47.63 11.84 -31.58
C PRO A 60 -47.82 10.52 -30.77
N SER A 61 -48.31 10.53 -29.51
CA SER A 61 -49.73 10.48 -29.04
C SER A 61 -50.42 9.12 -29.35
N SER A 62 -51.20 8.43 -28.51
CA SER A 62 -51.95 8.77 -27.27
C SER A 62 -52.65 7.51 -26.67
N SER A 63 -53.02 7.61 -25.37
CA SER A 63 -54.30 7.15 -24.72
C SER A 63 -54.66 5.65 -24.64
N ALA A 64 -55.37 5.10 -23.65
CA ALA A 64 -55.89 5.52 -22.33
C ALA A 64 -56.64 4.33 -21.68
N GLY A 65 -56.91 4.42 -20.37
CA GLY A 65 -58.03 3.77 -19.66
C GLY A 65 -57.67 2.48 -18.90
N GLY A 66 -57.99 2.24 -17.63
CA GLY A 66 -58.84 2.96 -16.68
C GLY A 66 -59.84 2.02 -15.99
N SER A 67 -59.61 1.77 -14.69
CA SER A 67 -60.60 1.43 -13.63
C SER A 67 -61.14 -0.02 -13.50
N ALA A 68 -60.98 -0.62 -12.30
CA ALA A 68 -62.06 -0.84 -11.31
C ALA A 68 -61.68 -1.87 -10.21
N THR A 69 -62.11 -1.58 -8.98
CA THR A 69 -61.93 -2.36 -7.73
C THR A 69 -63.31 -2.93 -7.27
N PRO A 70 -63.45 -3.56 -6.08
CA PRO A 70 -63.52 -5.01 -5.79
C PRO A 70 -64.92 -5.54 -5.39
N SER A 71 -65.11 -6.88 -5.26
CA SER A 71 -66.18 -7.44 -4.40
C SER A 71 -65.99 -8.91 -3.96
N ALA A 72 -65.97 -9.08 -2.64
CA ALA A 72 -66.54 -10.11 -1.73
C ALA A 72 -66.63 -11.63 -2.07
N ALA A 73 -65.98 -12.38 -1.16
CA ALA A 73 -66.47 -13.48 -0.30
C ALA A 73 -67.14 -14.76 -0.88
N ALA A 74 -66.53 -15.92 -0.58
CA ALA A 74 -67.19 -17.06 0.06
C ALA A 74 -66.19 -18.06 0.68
N SER A 75 -66.63 -18.62 1.79
CA SER A 75 -65.97 -19.46 2.81
C SER A 75 -65.83 -20.95 2.46
N THR A 76 -64.73 -21.59 2.91
CA THR A 76 -64.71 -23.02 3.30
C THR A 76 -63.73 -23.27 4.48
N THR A 77 -64.17 -24.19 5.33
CA THR A 77 -63.77 -24.60 6.68
C THR A 77 -62.38 -25.30 6.76
N PRO A 78 -61.68 -25.33 7.92
CA PRO A 78 -60.26 -25.70 7.99
C PRO A 78 -60.02 -27.19 8.20
N THR A 79 -59.06 -27.77 7.48
CA THR A 79 -58.45 -29.06 7.78
C THR A 79 -57.04 -28.81 8.32
N GLY A 80 -56.85 -29.04 9.62
CA GLY A 80 -55.55 -28.96 10.26
C GLY A 80 -54.62 -30.06 9.76
N SER A 81 -53.51 -29.66 9.15
CA SER A 81 -52.34 -30.51 8.96
C SER A 81 -51.22 -29.91 9.81
N ALA A 82 -50.77 -30.66 10.82
CA ALA A 82 -49.71 -30.24 11.72
C ALA A 82 -48.40 -30.14 10.94
N SER A 83 -47.96 -28.91 10.62
CA SER A 83 -46.60 -28.65 10.15
C SER A 83 -45.65 -28.85 11.33
N ALA A 84 -44.78 -29.85 11.19
CA ALA A 84 -43.64 -30.05 12.07
C ALA A 84 -42.79 -28.76 12.16
N PRO A 85 -42.14 -28.47 13.30
CA PRO A 85 -41.28 -27.31 13.42
C PRO A 85 -40.17 -27.38 12.38
N ALA A 86 -40.01 -26.31 11.60
CA ALA A 86 -38.90 -26.16 10.68
C ALA A 86 -37.59 -26.31 11.46
N ALA A 87 -36.77 -27.29 11.06
CA ALA A 87 -35.43 -27.46 11.60
C ALA A 87 -34.65 -26.16 11.42
N THR A 88 -34.10 -25.66 12.53
CA THR A 88 -33.10 -24.58 12.54
C THR A 88 -32.00 -24.91 11.53
N PRO A 89 -31.56 -23.94 10.70
CA PRO A 89 -30.46 -24.18 9.77
C PRO A 89 -29.21 -24.53 10.57
N SER A 90 -28.70 -25.75 10.36
CA SER A 90 -27.43 -26.21 10.89
C SER A 90 -26.33 -25.27 10.44
N THR A 91 -25.72 -24.54 11.36
CA THR A 91 -24.50 -23.78 11.12
C THR A 91 -23.38 -24.78 10.88
N THR A 92 -23.11 -25.11 9.61
CA THR A 92 -21.85 -25.76 9.24
C THR A 92 -20.71 -24.93 9.81
N PRO A 93 -19.78 -25.49 10.60
CA PRO A 93 -18.66 -24.72 11.12
C PRO A 93 -17.84 -24.20 9.95
N THR A 94 -17.88 -22.89 9.71
CA THR A 94 -16.95 -22.25 8.76
C THR A 94 -15.56 -22.47 9.32
N LYS A 95 -14.68 -23.11 8.53
CA LYS A 95 -13.27 -23.29 8.88
C LYS A 95 -12.71 -21.94 9.35
N ALA A 96 -12.11 -21.91 10.52
CA ALA A 96 -11.45 -20.70 11.02
C ALA A 96 -10.39 -20.25 10.01
N ALA A 97 -10.36 -18.94 9.72
CA ALA A 97 -9.36 -18.35 8.84
C ALA A 97 -7.94 -18.66 9.35
N LEU A 98 -7.04 -19.00 8.45
CA LEU A 98 -5.64 -19.25 8.77
C LEU A 98 -5.01 -17.99 9.38
N ASN A 99 -4.38 -18.14 10.53
CA ASN A 99 -3.60 -17.09 11.17
C ASN A 99 -2.46 -17.71 11.99
N LEU A 100 -1.27 -17.76 11.40
CA LEU A 100 -0.03 -18.29 11.98
C LEU A 100 0.92 -17.17 12.42
N THR A 101 0.40 -15.99 12.76
CA THR A 101 1.23 -14.84 13.22
C THR A 101 1.69 -14.94 14.68
N LYS A 102 1.25 -15.96 15.42
CA LYS A 102 1.58 -16.12 16.84
C LYS A 102 3.08 -16.32 17.05
N GLY A 103 3.70 -15.44 17.84
CA GLY A 103 5.13 -15.51 18.17
C GLY A 103 6.09 -15.24 17.00
N THR A 104 5.62 -14.76 15.85
CA THR A 104 6.49 -14.48 14.69
C THR A 104 6.89 -13.01 14.57
N GLY A 105 6.26 -12.11 15.35
CA GLY A 105 6.38 -10.66 15.18
C GLY A 105 5.66 -10.12 13.92
N LEU A 106 5.13 -10.99 13.06
CA LEU A 106 4.43 -10.57 11.84
C LEU A 106 3.07 -9.95 12.19
N THR A 107 2.81 -8.81 11.58
CA THR A 107 1.55 -8.07 11.64
C THR A 107 1.02 -7.81 10.25
N ILE A 108 -0.30 -7.71 10.09
CA ILE A 108 -0.95 -7.50 8.79
C ILE A 108 -2.01 -6.41 8.96
N SER A 109 -1.84 -5.31 8.24
CA SER A 109 -2.83 -4.24 8.13
C SER A 109 -3.52 -4.30 6.77
N ASN A 110 -4.84 -4.12 6.73
CA ASN A 110 -5.62 -4.27 5.50
C ASN A 110 -6.57 -3.09 5.24
N GLY A 111 -6.28 -1.93 5.83
CA GLY A 111 -7.13 -0.74 5.73
C GLY A 111 -8.43 -0.83 6.54
N THR A 112 -8.62 -1.88 7.36
CA THR A 112 -9.68 -1.92 8.37
C THR A 112 -9.16 -1.39 9.71
N ARG A 113 -10.02 -1.38 10.73
CA ARG A 113 -9.61 -1.07 12.11
C ARG A 113 -8.93 -2.22 12.84
N TYR A 114 -8.86 -3.39 12.21
CA TYR A 114 -8.28 -4.58 12.81
C TYR A 114 -6.92 -4.89 12.20
N VAL A 115 -5.92 -5.11 13.05
CA VAL A 115 -4.59 -5.57 12.67
C VAL A 115 -4.45 -7.03 13.09
N VAL A 116 -4.09 -7.90 12.14
CA VAL A 116 -3.81 -9.31 12.46
C VAL A 116 -2.40 -9.39 13.02
N MET A 117 -2.27 -9.85 14.25
CA MET A 117 -0.99 -9.99 14.94
C MET A 117 -1.10 -11.00 16.10
N ASP A 118 0.00 -11.70 16.39
CA ASP A 118 0.12 -12.66 17.48
C ASP A 118 -1.04 -13.69 17.57
N GLY A 119 -1.48 -14.19 16.42
CA GLY A 119 -2.56 -15.19 16.31
C GLY A 119 -3.97 -14.64 16.57
N LYS A 120 -4.15 -13.32 16.64
CA LYS A 120 -5.44 -12.65 16.85
C LYS A 120 -5.62 -11.45 15.90
N ALA A 121 -6.81 -10.87 15.93
CA ALA A 121 -7.10 -9.56 15.34
C ALA A 121 -7.25 -8.53 16.48
N VAL A 122 -6.47 -7.45 16.43
CA VAL A 122 -6.44 -6.39 17.44
C VAL A 122 -7.17 -5.18 16.89
N ASP A 123 -8.12 -4.63 17.65
CA ASP A 123 -8.90 -3.46 17.27
C ASP A 123 -8.17 -2.17 17.65
N PHE A 124 -7.74 -1.41 16.65
CA PHE A 124 -7.05 -0.12 16.84
C PHE A 124 -8.02 1.05 17.04
N GLY A 125 -9.33 0.83 16.90
CA GLY A 125 -10.36 1.87 17.05
C GLY A 125 -10.39 2.90 15.92
N THR A 126 -9.57 2.71 14.88
CA THR A 126 -9.49 3.56 13.69
C THR A 126 -9.00 2.71 12.53
N VAL A 127 -9.32 3.09 11.30
CA VAL A 127 -8.71 2.50 10.10
C VAL A 127 -7.18 2.59 10.19
N VAL A 128 -6.52 1.48 9.86
CA VAL A 128 -5.06 1.33 9.85
C VAL A 128 -4.61 0.93 8.46
N ARG A 129 -3.92 1.84 7.77
CA ARG A 129 -3.25 1.60 6.50
C ARG A 129 -1.74 1.71 6.66
N ASP A 130 -1.02 0.89 5.89
CA ASP A 130 0.43 0.96 5.73
C ASP A 130 1.18 0.94 7.08
N LEU A 131 0.77 0.04 7.99
CA LEU A 131 1.33 0.00 9.34
C LEU A 131 2.82 -0.39 9.31
N THR A 132 3.60 0.32 10.12
CA THR A 132 5.02 0.02 10.41
C THR A 132 5.28 0.09 11.93
N TRP A 133 6.35 -0.53 12.40
CA TRP A 133 6.73 -0.55 13.81
C TRP A 133 8.01 0.23 14.06
N SER A 134 8.07 0.91 15.21
CA SER A 134 9.34 1.43 15.72
C SER A 134 10.32 0.27 15.92
N PRO A 135 11.65 0.49 15.83
CA PRO A 135 12.63 -0.58 15.99
C PRO A 135 12.54 -1.32 17.33
N ASP A 136 12.03 -0.66 18.37
CA ASP A 136 11.79 -1.28 19.69
C ASP A 136 10.42 -1.98 19.82
N GLY A 137 9.63 -2.00 18.75
CA GLY A 137 8.30 -2.61 18.67
C GLY A 137 7.22 -1.92 19.51
N LYS A 138 7.50 -0.81 20.20
CA LYS A 138 6.54 -0.20 21.13
C LYS A 138 5.53 0.71 20.46
N HIS A 139 5.85 1.25 19.30
CA HIS A 139 4.97 2.19 18.61
C HIS A 139 4.67 1.72 17.20
N ALA A 140 3.38 1.60 16.87
CA ALA A 140 2.94 1.52 15.49
C ALA A 140 2.90 2.93 14.90
N ALA A 141 3.28 3.10 13.63
CA ALA A 141 2.93 4.26 12.82
C ALA A 141 2.10 3.80 11.62
N PHE A 142 1.09 4.57 11.24
CA PHE A 142 0.15 4.21 10.18
C PHE A 142 -0.57 5.44 9.63
N VAL A 143 -1.20 5.26 8.47
CA VAL A 143 -2.12 6.24 7.88
C VAL A 143 -3.55 5.91 8.31
N ASP A 144 -4.25 6.88 8.89
CA ASP A 144 -5.63 6.70 9.35
C ASP A 144 -6.66 6.79 8.21
N GLY A 145 -7.95 6.59 8.53
CA GLY A 145 -9.04 6.65 7.54
C GLY A 145 -9.26 8.04 6.93
N ASN A 146 -8.70 9.09 7.52
CA ASN A 146 -8.72 10.46 6.99
C ASN A 146 -7.45 10.81 6.21
N GLY A 147 -6.51 9.86 6.06
CA GLY A 147 -5.23 10.08 5.39
C GLY A 147 -4.14 10.71 6.28
N ASN A 148 -4.37 10.88 7.59
CA ASN A 148 -3.40 11.48 8.49
C ASN A 148 -2.37 10.47 8.99
N LEU A 149 -1.19 10.98 9.35
CA LEU A 149 -0.15 10.19 10.01
C LEU A 149 -0.42 10.10 11.51
N GLN A 150 -0.57 8.89 12.02
CA GLN A 150 -0.73 8.63 13.46
C GLN A 150 0.29 7.61 13.97
N THR A 151 0.51 7.63 15.29
CA THR A 151 1.14 6.54 16.02
C THR A 151 0.22 5.99 17.12
N SER A 152 0.50 4.79 17.61
CA SER A 152 -0.20 4.18 18.75
C SER A 152 0.68 3.16 19.48
N ASP A 153 0.22 2.72 20.64
CA ASP A 153 0.73 1.51 21.29
C ASP A 153 0.29 0.25 20.51
N PRO A 154 0.87 -0.94 20.79
CA PRO A 154 0.61 -2.14 19.99
C PRO A 154 -0.80 -2.72 20.14
N ASP A 155 -1.52 -2.31 21.18
CA ASP A 155 -2.93 -2.64 21.39
C ASP A 155 -3.89 -1.61 20.76
N GLY A 156 -3.36 -0.61 20.06
CA GLY A 156 -4.10 0.48 19.44
C GLY A 156 -4.51 1.61 20.39
N SER A 157 -4.10 1.54 21.66
CA SER A 157 -4.29 2.62 22.63
C SER A 157 -3.24 3.74 22.44
N HIS A 158 -3.35 4.80 23.25
CA HIS A 158 -2.44 5.95 23.23
C HIS A 158 -2.15 6.53 21.83
N LYS A 159 -3.20 6.64 20.99
CA LYS A 159 -3.06 7.21 19.65
C LYS A 159 -2.61 8.67 19.71
N VAL A 160 -1.60 8.99 18.91
CA VAL A 160 -1.08 10.35 18.74
C VAL A 160 -1.19 10.75 17.27
N LEU A 161 -1.86 11.88 17.02
CA LEU A 161 -1.85 12.50 15.70
C LEU A 161 -0.50 13.20 15.49
N ILE A 162 0.35 12.61 14.64
CA ILE A 162 1.66 13.17 14.31
C ILE A 162 1.49 14.36 13.37
N ALA A 163 0.81 14.17 12.25
CA ALA A 163 0.61 15.23 11.26
C ALA A 163 -0.68 14.99 10.46
N LYS A 164 -1.30 16.09 10.00
CA LYS A 164 -2.46 16.02 9.10
C LYS A 164 -2.02 16.13 7.64
N ALA A 165 -2.58 15.29 6.79
CA ALA A 165 -2.33 15.40 5.35
C ALA A 165 -3.00 16.67 4.80
N PRO A 166 -2.30 17.46 3.96
CA PRO A 166 -2.91 18.55 3.21
C PRO A 166 -4.05 18.06 2.31
N SER A 167 -5.05 18.91 2.10
CA SER A 167 -6.18 18.58 1.21
C SER A 167 -5.69 18.29 -0.22
N GLY A 168 -6.16 17.18 -0.79
CA GLY A 168 -5.77 16.74 -2.14
C GLY A 168 -4.46 15.94 -2.20
N GLN A 169 -3.74 15.84 -1.08
CA GLN A 169 -2.52 15.05 -0.98
C GLN A 169 -2.81 13.70 -0.32
N THR A 170 -2.27 12.62 -0.87
CA THR A 170 -2.37 11.26 -0.28
C THR A 170 -1.04 10.88 0.35
N TRP A 171 -1.07 10.46 1.61
CA TRP A 171 0.11 9.92 2.30
C TRP A 171 0.04 8.39 2.38
N SER A 172 1.19 7.74 2.26
CA SER A 172 1.29 6.28 2.33
C SER A 172 2.69 5.82 2.76
N HIS A 173 2.79 4.55 3.13
CA HIS A 173 4.05 3.86 3.46
C HIS A 173 4.93 4.64 4.47
N PRO A 174 4.41 4.96 5.67
CA PRO A 174 5.26 5.46 6.73
C PRO A 174 6.30 4.41 7.14
N THR A 175 7.49 4.85 7.51
CA THR A 175 8.57 4.01 8.04
C THR A 175 9.34 4.77 9.11
N TRP A 176 9.79 4.08 10.16
CA TRP A 176 10.54 4.71 11.25
C TRP A 176 12.00 4.93 10.85
N GLN A 177 12.49 6.15 11.06
CA GLN A 177 13.90 6.49 10.97
C GLN A 177 14.38 6.89 12.36
N VAL A 178 14.95 5.91 13.07
CA VAL A 178 15.53 6.09 14.40
C VAL A 178 17.03 5.91 14.31
N THR A 179 17.80 6.90 14.76
CA THR A 179 19.27 6.79 14.78
C THR A 179 19.82 6.95 16.18
N VAL A 180 20.92 6.24 16.44
CA VAL A 180 21.63 6.35 17.72
C VAL A 180 22.53 7.58 17.68
N PRO A 181 22.48 8.47 18.68
CA PRO A 181 23.39 9.61 18.74
C PRO A 181 24.87 9.16 18.77
N ASP A 182 25.70 9.79 17.94
CA ASP A 182 27.15 9.66 17.95
C ASP A 182 27.84 11.02 17.67
N SER A 183 29.13 10.98 17.31
CA SER A 183 29.90 12.21 17.04
C SER A 183 29.49 12.98 15.79
N ILE A 184 28.70 12.37 14.89
CA ILE A 184 28.31 12.89 13.58
C ILE A 184 26.79 13.06 13.49
N ASP A 185 26.01 12.09 13.97
CA ASP A 185 24.55 12.14 14.02
C ASP A 185 24.07 12.45 15.45
N PRO A 186 23.33 13.54 15.71
CA PRO A 186 22.77 13.83 17.04
C PRO A 186 21.71 12.82 17.50
N GLY A 187 21.36 11.85 16.66
CA GLY A 187 20.27 10.91 16.87
C GLY A 187 18.95 11.50 16.40
N ARG A 188 18.11 10.64 15.83
CA ARG A 188 16.84 11.02 15.23
C ARG A 188 15.74 10.09 15.70
N ASN A 189 14.54 10.66 15.75
CA ASN A 189 13.31 9.92 15.97
C ASN A 189 12.26 10.49 15.03
N ASN A 190 12.33 10.06 13.78
CA ASN A 190 11.53 10.57 12.68
C ASN A 190 10.73 9.44 12.03
N LEU A 191 9.77 9.84 11.21
CA LEU A 191 9.09 9.02 10.24
C LEU A 191 9.45 9.52 8.84
N LEU A 192 9.63 8.60 7.90
CA LEU A 192 9.61 8.90 6.47
C LEU A 192 8.28 8.41 5.89
N LEU A 193 7.77 9.05 4.85
CA LEU A 193 6.56 8.60 4.16
C LEU A 193 6.53 9.05 2.70
N THR A 194 5.70 8.40 1.89
CA THR A 194 5.38 8.83 0.53
C THR A 194 4.24 9.83 0.55
N ALA A 195 4.43 10.93 -0.15
CA ALA A 195 3.44 11.96 -0.42
C ALA A 195 3.13 11.99 -1.91
N ASP A 196 1.86 11.77 -2.25
CA ASP A 196 1.32 11.98 -3.59
C ASP A 196 0.53 13.28 -3.65
N ASP A 197 1.05 14.25 -4.38
CA ASP A 197 0.38 15.51 -4.69
C ASP A 197 0.08 15.53 -6.20
N HIS A 198 -1.12 15.03 -6.57
CA HIS A 198 -1.59 14.97 -7.97
C HIS A 198 -0.56 14.32 -8.92
N ASP A 199 -0.19 13.06 -8.65
CA ASP A 199 0.81 12.24 -9.36
C ASP A 199 2.27 12.68 -9.18
N THR A 200 2.51 13.73 -8.40
CA THR A 200 3.86 14.16 -8.01
C THR A 200 4.28 13.48 -6.71
N LEU A 201 4.87 12.29 -6.85
CA LEU A 201 5.36 11.52 -5.71
C LEU A 201 6.66 12.09 -5.15
N ARG A 202 6.69 12.31 -3.83
CA ARG A 202 7.87 12.75 -3.07
C ARG A 202 7.96 12.00 -1.75
N LEU A 203 9.17 11.92 -1.22
CA LEU A 203 9.39 11.46 0.16
C LEU A 203 9.33 12.65 1.10
N LEU A 204 8.65 12.48 2.24
CA LEU A 204 8.67 13.45 3.35
C LEU A 204 9.40 12.85 4.54
N THR A 205 9.97 13.71 5.38
CA THR A 205 10.44 13.41 6.73
C THR A 205 9.58 14.17 7.74
N VAL A 206 9.22 13.50 8.84
CA VAL A 206 8.34 14.03 9.88
C VAL A 206 8.90 13.67 11.25
N PRO A 207 9.19 14.62 12.14
CA PRO A 207 9.52 14.30 13.53
C PRO A 207 8.41 13.47 14.19
N ALA A 208 8.76 12.43 14.95
CA ALA A 208 7.79 11.51 15.54
C ALA A 208 7.18 12.06 16.86
N HIS A 209 6.56 13.24 16.81
CA HIS A 209 5.82 13.83 17.92
C HIS A 209 4.50 14.49 17.46
N ALA A 210 3.61 14.75 18.42
CA ALA A 210 2.29 15.29 18.14
C ALA A 210 2.35 16.66 17.42
N GLY A 211 1.61 16.81 16.33
CA GLY A 211 1.54 18.06 15.57
C GLY A 211 2.84 18.48 14.89
N ALA A 212 3.72 17.52 14.59
CA ALA A 212 4.95 17.77 13.84
C ALA A 212 4.66 18.31 12.44
N THR A 213 5.60 19.10 11.92
CA THR A 213 5.53 19.66 10.57
C THR A 213 6.34 18.78 9.60
N PRO A 214 5.69 18.13 8.61
CA PRO A 214 6.40 17.41 7.57
C PRO A 214 7.27 18.34 6.71
N ALA A 215 8.42 17.84 6.28
CA ALA A 215 9.29 18.50 5.31
C ALA A 215 9.61 17.54 4.16
N ALA A 216 9.86 18.09 2.97
CA ALA A 216 10.38 17.29 1.86
C ALA A 216 11.73 16.68 2.26
N LEU A 217 11.88 15.38 2.06
CA LEU A 217 13.14 14.70 2.30
C LEU A 217 14.15 15.18 1.26
N ARG A 218 15.27 15.74 1.74
CA ARG A 218 16.35 16.18 0.87
C ARG A 218 17.13 14.97 0.36
N LEU A 219 17.15 14.79 -0.95
CA LEU A 219 17.92 13.78 -1.67
C LEU A 219 19.09 14.50 -2.34
N ILE A 220 20.30 14.32 -1.81
CA ILE A 220 21.51 14.92 -2.36
C ILE A 220 22.16 13.90 -3.29
N THR A 221 22.93 14.37 -4.26
CA THR A 221 23.77 13.58 -5.15
C THR A 221 25.19 13.53 -4.63
N SER A 222 25.83 12.36 -4.63
CA SER A 222 27.27 12.33 -4.49
C SER A 222 27.85 12.87 -5.79
N ASP A 223 28.31 14.13 -5.77
CA ASP A 223 28.87 14.86 -6.93
C ASP A 223 30.16 14.23 -7.50
N ILE A 224 30.53 13.04 -7.01
CA ILE A 224 31.86 12.44 -7.18
C ILE A 224 32.08 11.93 -8.61
N ASP A 225 31.02 11.53 -9.34
CA ASP A 225 31.19 10.84 -10.64
C ASP A 225 30.41 11.44 -11.82
N GLY A 226 29.80 12.62 -11.68
CA GLY A 226 29.10 13.29 -12.80
C GLY A 226 27.93 12.50 -13.40
N GLY A 227 27.41 11.50 -12.68
CA GLY A 227 26.23 10.72 -13.06
C GLY A 227 24.94 11.55 -13.02
N PRO A 228 23.84 11.05 -13.61
CA PRO A 228 22.54 11.68 -13.46
C PRO A 228 22.19 11.71 -11.97
N GLY A 229 21.76 12.88 -11.50
CA GLY A 229 21.44 13.06 -10.09
C GLY A 229 20.28 12.17 -9.62
N VAL A 230 20.11 12.09 -8.30
CA VAL A 230 19.01 11.36 -7.68
C VAL A 230 17.69 12.04 -8.03
N PRO A 231 16.68 11.30 -8.53
CA PRO A 231 15.37 11.86 -8.80
C PRO A 231 14.79 12.55 -7.57
N GLN A 232 14.23 13.75 -7.75
CA GLN A 232 13.59 14.52 -6.67
C GLN A 232 12.07 14.33 -6.60
N ALA A 233 11.51 13.66 -7.62
CA ALA A 233 10.10 13.33 -7.77
C ALA A 233 9.98 11.92 -8.34
N GLY A 234 8.78 11.35 -8.26
CA GLY A 234 8.54 9.95 -8.62
C GLY A 234 8.96 8.96 -7.53
N ASN A 235 9.44 9.45 -6.37
CA ASN A 235 9.96 8.61 -5.30
C ASN A 235 8.83 8.14 -4.38
N LEU A 236 8.82 6.85 -4.06
CA LEU A 236 7.79 6.21 -3.27
C LEU A 236 8.34 5.00 -2.51
N TRP A 237 7.51 4.49 -1.60
CA TRP A 237 7.77 3.25 -0.89
C TRP A 237 9.06 3.25 -0.07
N PRO A 238 9.26 4.25 0.82
CA PRO A 238 10.44 4.28 1.67
C PRO A 238 10.37 3.15 2.70
N ASN A 239 11.52 2.55 2.97
CA ASN A 239 11.72 1.67 4.12
C ASN A 239 13.06 2.05 4.77
N ALA A 240 13.00 2.47 6.03
CA ALA A 240 14.15 2.85 6.84
C ALA A 240 14.34 1.82 7.96
N THR A 241 15.61 1.53 8.27
CA THR A 241 16.01 0.49 9.22
C THR A 241 17.45 0.74 9.67
N GLY A 242 17.90 0.01 10.69
CA GLY A 242 19.25 0.13 11.22
C GLY A 242 19.50 1.40 12.05
N SER A 243 20.60 1.41 12.78
CA SER A 243 20.93 2.48 13.74
C SER A 243 21.46 3.77 13.12
N HIS A 244 21.75 3.77 11.82
CA HIS A 244 22.36 4.90 11.10
C HIS A 244 21.38 5.64 10.18
N GLY A 245 20.11 5.20 10.15
CA GLY A 245 19.04 5.92 9.44
C GLY A 245 19.09 5.77 7.92
N SER A 246 19.73 4.71 7.44
CA SER A 246 19.69 4.30 6.05
C SER A 246 18.25 4.01 5.62
N ALA A 247 17.92 4.34 4.39
CA ALA A 247 16.61 4.06 3.81
C ALA A 247 16.74 3.61 2.37
N VAL A 248 15.85 2.69 1.97
CA VAL A 248 15.63 2.31 0.58
C VAL A 248 14.31 2.87 0.10
N TYR A 249 14.20 3.16 -1.19
CA TYR A 249 12.95 3.61 -1.81
C TYR A 249 12.94 3.28 -3.30
N ALA A 250 11.76 3.21 -3.90
CA ALA A 250 11.59 3.05 -5.34
C ALA A 250 11.41 4.40 -6.03
N ASN A 251 11.69 4.45 -7.33
CA ASN A 251 11.26 5.53 -8.20
C ASN A 251 10.37 4.98 -9.32
N LYS A 252 9.17 5.55 -9.49
CA LYS A 252 8.19 5.06 -10.47
C LYS A 252 8.56 5.40 -11.91
N ASP A 253 9.35 6.45 -12.14
CA ASP A 253 9.59 7.01 -13.46
C ASP A 253 10.73 6.28 -14.18
N ASP A 254 11.73 5.81 -13.43
CA ASP A 254 12.86 5.04 -13.98
C ASP A 254 12.85 3.55 -13.58
N GLY A 255 11.98 3.14 -12.65
CA GLY A 255 11.85 1.75 -12.19
C GLY A 255 13.04 1.26 -11.37
N GLN A 256 13.79 2.17 -10.74
CA GLN A 256 14.94 1.85 -9.91
C GLN A 256 14.59 1.84 -8.42
N VAL A 257 15.33 1.04 -7.68
CA VAL A 257 15.43 1.08 -6.22
C VAL A 257 16.71 1.83 -5.87
N TYR A 258 16.57 2.80 -4.99
CA TYR A 258 17.63 3.64 -4.47
C TYR A 258 17.92 3.28 -3.01
N ILE A 259 19.18 3.40 -2.62
CA ILE A 259 19.61 3.46 -1.22
C ILE A 259 20.05 4.87 -0.87
N ARG A 260 19.70 5.32 0.32
CA ARG A 260 20.14 6.58 0.90
C ARG A 260 20.77 6.30 2.25
N ASP A 261 22.07 6.52 2.34
CA ASP A 261 22.85 6.44 3.57
C ASP A 261 23.29 7.85 3.98
N GLU A 262 22.74 8.33 5.09
CA GLU A 262 23.09 9.66 5.61
C GLU A 262 24.40 9.67 6.40
N TYR A 263 24.81 8.52 6.94
CA TYR A 263 25.96 8.43 7.84
C TYR A 263 27.27 8.53 7.08
N THR A 264 27.38 7.82 5.95
CA THR A 264 28.57 7.87 5.10
C THR A 264 28.57 9.06 4.13
N ARG A 265 27.48 9.85 4.10
CA ARG A 265 27.22 10.86 3.06
C ARG A 265 27.32 10.28 1.64
N LEU A 266 27.10 8.97 1.48
CA LEU A 266 26.86 8.34 0.19
C LEU A 266 25.43 8.67 -0.21
N ASP A 267 25.33 9.88 -0.69
CA ASP A 267 24.17 10.55 -1.26
C ASP A 267 23.56 9.72 -2.40
N GLY A 268 22.46 9.02 -2.08
CA GLY A 268 21.49 8.40 -2.99
C GLY A 268 22.04 7.69 -4.23
N ALA A 269 22.17 6.37 -4.21
CA ALA A 269 22.56 5.60 -5.40
C ALA A 269 21.46 4.62 -5.82
N ALA A 270 21.24 4.50 -7.14
CA ALA A 270 20.43 3.41 -7.67
C ALA A 270 21.20 2.10 -7.48
N VAL A 271 20.60 1.14 -6.79
CA VAL A 271 21.22 -0.15 -6.48
C VAL A 271 20.71 -1.25 -7.40
N THR A 272 19.43 -1.25 -7.76
CA THR A 272 18.83 -2.28 -8.62
C THR A 272 17.57 -1.78 -9.33
N LYS A 273 17.08 -2.54 -10.32
CA LYS A 273 15.75 -2.36 -10.91
C LYS A 273 14.70 -3.11 -10.13
N GLY A 274 13.60 -2.45 -9.79
CA GLY A 274 12.50 -3.05 -9.06
C GLY A 274 11.58 -2.02 -8.44
N SER A 275 10.67 -2.50 -7.60
CA SER A 275 9.74 -1.67 -6.85
C SER A 275 9.51 -2.22 -5.43
N GLN A 276 8.81 -1.46 -4.60
CA GLN A 276 8.35 -1.88 -3.27
C GLN A 276 9.47 -2.45 -2.38
N PRO A 277 10.60 -1.74 -2.20
CA PRO A 277 11.73 -2.28 -1.47
C PRO A 277 11.48 -2.28 0.05
N ALA A 278 12.12 -3.23 0.72
CA ALA A 278 12.33 -3.23 2.17
C ALA A 278 13.75 -3.71 2.48
N ALA A 279 14.31 -3.31 3.61
CA ALA A 279 15.64 -3.69 4.05
C ALA A 279 15.64 -4.25 5.48
N ASP A 280 16.70 -4.98 5.84
CA ASP A 280 17.03 -5.35 7.23
C ASP A 280 18.07 -4.39 7.83
N ASP A 281 18.36 -4.58 9.12
CA ASP A 281 19.26 -3.68 9.86
C ASP A 281 20.71 -3.72 9.36
N GLU A 282 21.11 -4.80 8.68
CA GLU A 282 22.42 -4.96 8.04
C GLU A 282 22.49 -4.38 6.61
N GLY A 283 21.35 -4.18 5.95
CA GLY A 283 21.23 -3.55 4.64
C GLY A 283 20.97 -4.50 3.47
N ASP A 284 20.70 -5.79 3.69
CA ASP A 284 20.14 -6.66 2.66
C ASP A 284 18.77 -6.11 2.25
N ILE A 285 18.45 -6.19 0.96
CA ILE A 285 17.25 -5.56 0.38
C ILE A 285 16.37 -6.62 -0.25
N VAL A 286 15.07 -6.58 0.03
CA VAL A 286 14.05 -7.27 -0.77
C VAL A 286 13.29 -6.28 -1.63
N PHE A 287 12.87 -6.71 -2.82
CA PHE A 287 12.15 -5.85 -3.77
C PHE A 287 11.32 -6.71 -4.74
N VAL A 288 10.41 -6.06 -5.45
CA VAL A 288 9.54 -6.68 -6.45
C VAL A 288 10.10 -6.45 -7.85
N ARG A 289 10.06 -7.48 -8.70
CA ARG A 289 10.37 -7.37 -10.12
C ARG A 289 9.36 -8.18 -10.94
N SER A 290 8.96 -7.66 -12.09
CA SER A 290 8.12 -8.42 -13.02
C SER A 290 8.97 -9.42 -13.80
N VAL A 291 8.58 -10.69 -13.76
CA VAL A 291 9.19 -11.81 -14.48
C VAL A 291 8.07 -12.60 -15.13
N ASP A 292 8.15 -12.82 -16.44
CA ASP A 292 7.18 -13.59 -17.22
C ASP A 292 5.69 -13.21 -16.99
N GLY A 293 5.43 -11.92 -16.74
CA GLY A 293 4.08 -11.38 -16.53
C GLY A 293 3.56 -11.47 -15.09
N HIS A 294 4.36 -11.95 -14.15
CA HIS A 294 4.03 -11.99 -12.72
C HIS A 294 5.03 -11.17 -11.89
N SER A 295 4.55 -10.65 -10.76
CA SER A 295 5.39 -9.97 -9.76
C SER A 295 6.09 -11.00 -8.88
N HIS A 296 7.41 -10.99 -8.89
CA HIS A 296 8.27 -11.87 -8.11
C HIS A 296 8.97 -11.08 -7.00
N ILE A 297 9.29 -11.78 -5.89
CA ILE A 297 10.07 -11.23 -4.79
C ILE A 297 11.54 -11.60 -4.97
N PHE A 298 12.39 -10.60 -5.02
CA PHE A 298 13.84 -10.76 -5.08
C PHE A 298 14.48 -10.32 -3.76
N GLU A 299 15.60 -10.95 -3.42
CA GLU A 299 16.54 -10.46 -2.42
C GLU A 299 17.84 -10.04 -3.10
N ARG A 300 18.48 -9.02 -2.56
CA ARG A 300 19.81 -8.56 -2.89
C ARG A 300 20.64 -8.47 -1.62
N SER A 301 21.78 -9.14 -1.65
CA SER A 301 22.74 -9.08 -0.53
C SER A 301 23.53 -7.76 -0.56
N VAL A 302 23.70 -7.13 0.61
CA VAL A 302 24.53 -5.93 0.77
C VAL A 302 26.01 -6.21 0.53
N ASP A 303 26.51 -7.34 1.04
CA ASP A 303 27.93 -7.73 0.94
C ASP A 303 28.34 -8.15 -0.47
N SER A 304 27.56 -9.04 -1.09
CA SER A 304 27.93 -9.65 -2.37
C SER A 304 27.36 -8.92 -3.58
N HIS A 305 26.38 -8.04 -3.37
CA HIS A 305 25.56 -7.39 -4.40
C HIS A 305 24.84 -8.36 -5.35
N GLN A 306 24.78 -9.64 -5.01
CA GLN A 306 24.09 -10.66 -5.80
C GLN A 306 22.59 -10.57 -5.56
N GLU A 307 21.83 -10.84 -6.61
CA GLU A 307 20.37 -10.87 -6.59
C GLU A 307 19.86 -12.29 -6.77
N ARG A 308 18.82 -12.65 -6.03
CA ARG A 308 18.17 -13.96 -6.09
C ARG A 308 16.66 -13.80 -6.11
N ASP A 309 16.02 -14.47 -7.05
CA ASP A 309 14.58 -14.64 -7.05
C ASP A 309 14.18 -15.63 -5.93
N LEU A 310 13.41 -15.15 -4.95
CA LEU A 310 12.89 -15.97 -3.85
C LEU A 310 11.61 -16.71 -4.25
N THR A 311 11.00 -16.32 -5.37
CA THR A 311 9.73 -16.87 -5.87
C THR A 311 9.83 -17.27 -7.36
N PRO A 312 10.83 -18.07 -7.79
CA PRO A 312 11.08 -18.37 -9.21
C PRO A 312 9.99 -19.23 -9.88
N ARG A 313 8.96 -19.61 -9.12
CA ARG A 313 7.80 -20.38 -9.58
C ARG A 313 6.49 -19.64 -9.29
N ALA A 314 6.53 -18.31 -9.16
CA ALA A 314 5.33 -17.53 -8.94
C ALA A 314 4.34 -17.76 -10.10
N SER A 315 3.08 -18.00 -9.73
CA SER A 315 1.96 -18.17 -10.68
C SER A 315 0.89 -17.09 -10.49
N ALA A 316 1.22 -16.07 -9.71
CA ALA A 316 0.38 -14.93 -9.34
C ALA A 316 1.31 -13.77 -8.95
N ASP A 317 0.75 -12.58 -8.82
CA ASP A 317 1.51 -11.40 -8.39
C ASP A 317 1.81 -11.42 -6.89
N TYR A 318 3.10 -11.49 -6.56
CA TYR A 318 3.59 -11.29 -5.20
C TYR A 318 4.13 -9.88 -5.03
N THR A 319 3.64 -9.20 -3.99
CA THR A 319 3.84 -7.77 -3.77
C THR A 319 4.05 -7.45 -2.29
N GLU A 320 4.36 -6.20 -1.99
CA GLU A 320 4.48 -5.63 -0.65
C GLU A 320 5.40 -6.45 0.27
N PRO A 321 6.64 -6.80 -0.17
CA PRO A 321 7.53 -7.57 0.67
C PRO A 321 8.02 -6.75 1.86
N VAL A 322 8.24 -7.42 2.97
CA VAL A 322 8.94 -6.90 4.14
C VAL A 322 9.96 -7.93 4.60
N LEU A 323 11.16 -7.46 4.95
CA LEU A 323 12.23 -8.26 5.54
C LEU A 323 12.20 -8.07 7.06
N SER A 324 12.37 -9.14 7.83
CA SER A 324 12.50 -9.05 9.28
C SER A 324 13.79 -8.30 9.64
N HIS A 325 13.82 -7.59 10.77
CA HIS A 325 15.00 -6.81 11.20
C HIS A 325 16.28 -7.64 11.26
N ASP A 326 16.17 -8.94 11.58
CA ASP A 326 17.29 -9.88 11.64
C ASP A 326 17.70 -10.48 10.29
N GLY A 327 17.09 -10.05 9.19
CA GLY A 327 17.40 -10.51 7.83
C GLY A 327 16.99 -11.95 7.53
N ARG A 328 16.27 -12.64 8.41
CA ARG A 328 16.01 -14.10 8.26
C ARG A 328 14.76 -14.43 7.47
N THR A 329 13.71 -13.62 7.56
CA THR A 329 12.38 -13.95 7.06
C THR A 329 11.84 -12.84 6.18
N VAL A 330 11.36 -13.21 5.00
CA VAL A 330 10.61 -12.31 4.11
C VAL A 330 9.15 -12.67 4.21
N ALA A 331 8.30 -11.69 4.51
CA ALA A 331 6.85 -11.80 4.37
C ALA A 331 6.41 -11.00 3.14
N PHE A 332 5.39 -11.47 2.42
CA PHE A 332 4.88 -10.78 1.24
C PHE A 332 3.40 -11.09 1.02
N ARG A 333 2.74 -10.20 0.28
CA ARG A 333 1.34 -10.31 -0.11
C ARG A 333 1.17 -11.15 -1.37
N SER A 334 0.20 -12.05 -1.34
CA SER A 334 -0.36 -12.80 -2.47
C SER A 334 -1.83 -12.43 -2.64
N PRO A 335 -2.48 -12.68 -3.79
CA PRO A 335 -3.91 -12.41 -3.96
C PRO A 335 -4.81 -13.13 -2.94
N ASP A 336 -4.35 -14.21 -2.34
CA ASP A 336 -5.12 -15.05 -1.41
C ASP A 336 -4.66 -14.96 0.06
N GLY A 337 -3.63 -14.14 0.39
CA GLY A 337 -3.21 -13.94 1.78
C GLY A 337 -1.75 -13.50 1.93
N ILE A 338 -1.18 -13.72 3.11
CA ILE A 338 0.24 -13.45 3.40
C ILE A 338 1.04 -14.74 3.40
N TYR A 339 2.20 -14.69 2.77
CA TYR A 339 3.17 -15.78 2.71
C TYR A 339 4.49 -15.34 3.36
N THR A 340 5.24 -16.31 3.86
CA THR A 340 6.61 -16.11 4.32
C THR A 340 7.57 -17.06 3.61
N VAL A 341 8.81 -16.63 3.41
CA VAL A 341 9.91 -17.45 2.88
C VAL A 341 11.22 -17.06 3.62
N PRO A 342 12.16 -17.99 3.85
CA PRO A 342 13.47 -17.61 4.35
C PRO A 342 14.17 -16.65 3.37
N ALA A 343 14.83 -15.61 3.88
CA ALA A 343 15.50 -14.60 3.05
C ALA A 343 16.62 -15.19 2.17
N LYS A 344 17.21 -16.31 2.61
CA LYS A 344 18.22 -17.05 1.83
C LYS A 344 17.62 -18.08 0.85
N GLY A 345 16.30 -18.05 0.65
CA GLY A 345 15.56 -18.91 -0.27
C GLY A 345 14.91 -20.10 0.42
N GLY A 346 13.88 -20.66 -0.22
CA GLY A 346 13.11 -21.78 0.30
C GLY A 346 11.76 -21.91 -0.40
N THR A 347 10.84 -22.66 0.20
CA THR A 347 9.46 -22.75 -0.28
C THR A 347 8.60 -21.73 0.47
N PRO A 348 7.94 -20.80 -0.23
CA PRO A 348 6.97 -19.91 0.41
C PRO A 348 5.85 -20.68 1.11
N GLN A 349 5.48 -20.24 2.31
CA GLN A 349 4.43 -20.84 3.11
C GLN A 349 3.35 -19.80 3.40
N LYS A 350 2.09 -20.16 3.19
CA LYS A 350 0.96 -19.31 3.56
C LYS A 350 0.86 -19.27 5.09
N VAL A 351 0.83 -18.08 5.65
CA VAL A 351 0.75 -17.86 7.10
C VAL A 351 -0.53 -17.15 7.53
N SER A 352 -1.26 -16.52 6.60
CA SER A 352 -2.54 -15.89 6.90
C SER A 352 -3.45 -15.90 5.67
N ASP A 353 -4.75 -16.11 5.88
CA ASP A 353 -5.78 -15.88 4.85
C ASP A 353 -6.14 -14.38 4.72
N THR A 354 -5.66 -13.54 5.63
CA THR A 354 -5.88 -12.09 5.55
C THR A 354 -4.97 -11.51 4.47
N VAL A 355 -5.57 -10.85 3.48
CA VAL A 355 -4.84 -10.06 2.47
C VAL A 355 -4.62 -8.64 3.02
N GLY A 356 -3.40 -8.14 2.94
CA GLY A 356 -3.03 -6.81 3.42
C GLY A 356 -1.53 -6.57 3.28
N LEU A 357 -1.05 -5.52 3.94
CA LEU A 357 0.36 -5.14 4.00
C LEU A 357 1.02 -5.77 5.24
N PRO A 358 2.05 -6.62 5.06
CA PRO A 358 2.78 -7.22 6.17
C PRO A 358 3.82 -6.25 6.77
N ALA A 359 4.02 -6.33 8.07
CA ALA A 359 5.12 -5.64 8.78
C ALA A 359 5.62 -6.49 9.95
N PHE A 360 6.93 -6.43 10.24
CA PHE A 360 7.52 -7.07 11.41
C PHE A 360 7.60 -6.12 12.59
N ARG A 361 7.22 -6.62 13.76
CA ARG A 361 7.39 -5.97 15.06
C ARG A 361 8.55 -6.62 15.80
N GLY A 362 9.49 -5.80 16.28
CA GLY A 362 10.58 -6.21 17.19
C GLY A 362 10.11 -6.70 18.55
#